data_AF-A0A4Y2FQ34-F1
#
_entry.id   AF-A0A4Y2FQ34-F1
#
_cell.length_a   1.000
_cell.length_b   1.000
_cell.length_c   1.000
_cell.angle_alpha   90.00
_cell.angle_beta   90.00
_cell.angle_gamma   90.00
#
_symmetry.space_group_name_H-M   'P 1'
#
loop_
_entity.id
_entity.type
_entity.pdbx_description
1 polymer ?
#
loop_
_entity_poly.entity_id
_entity_poly.type
_entity_poly.pdbx_seq_one_letter_code
_entity_poly.pdbx_strand_id
1 'polypeptide(L)'
;MYSGLLYDAHLGRPLEDYFLHQPKVKVVRARRREGLIRARLMGAAVAKAPILTYLDSHCECAQGWLEPLLQRIANNWTTVVCPVIDVIDDETFEYHFRESGEVNVGGFDWNLQFSWHAMPEREHKRRNHTWDPVW
;
A
#
# COMPACT_ATOMS: atom_id res chain seq x y z
N MET A 1 32.18 8.64 -9.88
CA MET A 1 31.81 9.85 -9.09
C MET A 1 30.43 9.57 -8.48
N TYR A 2 30.40 8.85 -7.35
CA TYR A 2 29.15 8.52 -6.63
C TYR A 2 29.26 9.16 -5.25
N SER A 3 28.70 10.36 -5.11
CA SER A 3 28.73 11.13 -3.88
C SER A 3 27.60 10.70 -2.95
N GLY A 4 27.95 10.20 -1.76
CA GLY A 4 27.45 10.78 -0.51
C GLY A 4 26.04 10.43 -0.03
N LEU A 5 25.52 9.24 -0.31
CA LEU A 5 24.42 8.68 0.49
C LEU A 5 24.88 7.32 0.99
N LEU A 6 24.63 7.02 2.27
CA LEU A 6 24.76 5.69 2.85
C LEU A 6 23.83 4.73 2.07
N TYR A 7 24.32 4.22 0.95
CA TYR A 7 23.64 3.18 0.19
C TYR A 7 24.00 1.88 0.86
N ASP A 8 23.01 1.23 1.45
CA ASP A 8 23.18 -0.17 1.79
C ASP A 8 23.56 -0.93 0.51
N ALA A 9 24.71 -1.60 0.55
CA ALA A 9 25.32 -2.20 -0.63
C ALA A 9 24.39 -3.21 -1.30
N HIS A 10 23.55 -3.89 -0.51
CA HIS A 10 22.60 -4.89 -1.01
C HIS A 10 21.48 -4.27 -1.88
N LEU A 11 21.15 -2.99 -1.68
CA LEU A 11 20.14 -2.28 -2.48
C LEU A 11 20.69 -1.77 -3.82
N GLY A 12 21.99 -1.92 -4.09
CA GLY A 12 22.66 -1.57 -5.34
C GLY A 12 22.53 -2.66 -6.42
N ARG A 13 23.65 -3.05 -7.03
CA ARG A 13 23.71 -4.14 -8.01
C ARG A 13 23.09 -5.45 -7.52
N PRO A 14 23.28 -5.91 -6.26
CA PRO A 14 22.72 -7.18 -5.82
C PRO A 14 21.19 -7.26 -5.98
N LEU A 15 20.47 -6.15 -5.72
CA LEU A 15 19.03 -6.07 -5.93
C LEU A 15 18.63 -6.13 -7.42
N GLU A 16 19.42 -5.50 -8.30
CA GLU A 16 19.20 -5.55 -9.75
C GLU A 16 19.43 -6.96 -10.30
N ASP A 17 20.51 -7.61 -9.85
CA ASP A 17 20.85 -8.98 -10.24
C ASP A 17 19.79 -9.98 -9.75
N TYR A 18 19.26 -9.79 -8.53
CA TYR A 18 18.18 -10.62 -7.98
C TYR A 18 16.92 -10.60 -8.85
N PHE A 19 16.54 -9.43 -9.38
CA PHE A 19 15.35 -9.27 -10.21
C PHE A 19 15.59 -9.46 -11.72
N LEU A 20 16.81 -9.81 -12.15
CA LEU A 20 17.19 -9.92 -13.56
C LEU A 20 16.26 -10.83 -14.38
N HIS A 21 15.76 -11.90 -13.76
CA HIS A 21 14.90 -12.90 -14.41
C HIS A 21 13.40 -12.69 -14.14
N GLN A 22 13.01 -11.59 -13.48
CA GLN A 22 11.61 -11.33 -13.14
C GLN A 22 11.01 -10.28 -14.08
N PRO A 23 10.36 -10.69 -15.19
CA PRO A 23 9.99 -9.77 -16.28
C PRO A 23 8.94 -8.72 -15.88
N LYS A 24 8.24 -8.93 -14.76
CA LYS A 24 7.25 -7.99 -14.23
C LYS A 24 7.81 -7.00 -13.21
N VAL A 25 9.08 -7.14 -12.80
CA VAL A 25 9.73 -6.28 -11.80
C VAL A 25 10.68 -5.31 -12.48
N LYS A 26 10.64 -4.04 -12.08
CA LYS A 26 11.56 -3.00 -12.56
C LYS A 26 12.05 -2.16 -11.39
N VAL A 27 13.37 -2.06 -11.25
CA VAL A 27 14.01 -1.16 -10.28
C VAL A 27 14.17 0.22 -10.93
N VAL A 28 13.61 1.26 -10.30
CA VAL A 28 13.72 2.66 -10.74
C VAL A 28 14.49 3.44 -9.69
N ARG A 29 15.60 4.07 -10.08
CA ARG A 29 16.48 4.78 -9.14
C ARG A 29 16.37 6.30 -9.24
N ALA A 30 16.18 6.94 -8.10
CA ALA A 30 16.34 8.38 -7.97
C ALA A 30 17.83 8.75 -7.94
N ARG A 31 18.17 9.90 -8.53
CA ARG A 31 19.56 10.43 -8.54
C ARG A 31 19.96 11.08 -7.22
N ARG A 32 18.99 11.34 -6.34
CA ARG A 32 19.15 11.96 -5.02
C ARG A 32 17.98 11.54 -4.12
N ARG A 33 18.00 11.91 -2.84
CA ARG A 33 16.89 11.65 -1.92
C ARG A 33 15.66 12.49 -2.32
N GLU A 34 14.60 11.82 -2.79
CA GLU A 34 13.38 12.49 -3.25
C GLU A 34 12.24 12.47 -2.21
N GLY A 35 12.27 11.57 -1.23
CA GLY A 35 11.16 11.36 -0.30
C GLY A 35 9.98 10.59 -0.93
N LEU A 36 9.05 10.14 -0.09
CA LEU A 36 7.99 9.19 -0.48
C LEU A 36 7.11 9.71 -1.64
N ILE A 37 6.67 10.97 -1.56
CA ILE A 37 5.73 11.55 -2.54
C ILE A 37 6.36 11.54 -3.95
N ARG A 38 7.56 12.10 -4.09
CA ARG A 38 8.23 12.17 -5.40
C ARG A 38 8.67 10.79 -5.89
N ALA A 39 9.06 9.87 -5.00
CA ALA A 39 9.33 8.49 -5.38
C ALA A 39 8.09 7.76 -5.93
N ARG A 40 6.91 7.94 -5.31
CA ARG A 40 5.64 7.40 -5.83
C ARG A 40 5.29 7.97 -7.21
N LEU A 41 5.53 9.27 -7.43
CA LEU A 41 5.32 9.90 -8.75
C LEU A 41 6.31 9.40 -9.81
N MET A 42 7.57 9.15 -9.45
CA MET A 42 8.53 8.53 -10.37
C MET A 42 8.10 7.13 -10.80
N GLY A 43 7.57 6.32 -9.88
CA GLY A 43 7.00 5.01 -10.18
C GLY A 43 5.78 5.12 -11.10
N ALA A 44 4.85 6.04 -10.80
CA ALA A 44 3.67 6.29 -11.62
C ALA A 44 4.02 6.71 -13.06
N ALA A 45 5.04 7.57 -13.23
CA ALA A 45 5.45 8.07 -14.55
C ALA A 45 5.97 6.98 -15.51
N VAL A 46 6.41 5.82 -14.98
CA VAL A 46 6.88 4.69 -15.80
C VAL A 46 5.90 3.51 -15.81
N ALA A 47 4.83 3.57 -15.02
CA ALA A 47 3.80 2.56 -15.00
C ALA A 47 3.04 2.55 -16.33
N LYS A 48 2.66 1.36 -16.78
CA LYS A 48 1.94 1.16 -18.06
C LYS A 48 0.48 0.74 -17.86
N ALA A 49 0.13 0.29 -16.66
CA ALA A 49 -1.20 -0.18 -16.33
C ALA A 49 -2.13 1.01 -16.01
N PRO A 50 -3.45 0.89 -16.23
CA PRO A 50 -4.41 1.95 -15.94
C PRO A 50 -4.69 2.14 -14.45
N ILE A 51 -4.33 1.16 -13.62
CA ILE A 51 -4.54 1.16 -12.17
C ILE A 51 -3.19 1.14 -11.48
N LEU A 52 -3.01 2.03 -10.49
CA LEU A 52 -1.82 2.09 -9.64
C LEU A 52 -2.16 1.54 -8.26
N THR A 53 -1.46 0.49 -7.85
CA THR A 53 -1.53 -0.04 -6.47
C THR A 53 -0.20 0.26 -5.79
N TYR A 54 -0.24 1.05 -4.71
CA TYR A 54 0.93 1.39 -3.93
C TYR A 54 1.00 0.47 -2.70
N LEU A 55 2.16 -0.15 -2.49
CA LEU A 55 2.51 -0.90 -1.28
C LEU A 55 3.81 -0.34 -0.72
N ASP A 56 3.97 -0.43 0.60
CA ASP A 56 5.25 -0.15 1.25
C ASP A 56 6.18 -1.36 1.11
N SER A 57 7.49 -1.17 1.31
CA SER A 57 8.50 -2.19 1.03
C SER A 57 8.55 -3.34 2.07
N HIS A 58 7.66 -3.31 3.05
CA HIS A 58 7.60 -4.20 4.21
C HIS A 58 6.15 -4.66 4.44
N CYS A 59 5.44 -4.97 3.35
CA CYS A 59 4.09 -5.52 3.39
C CYS A 59 4.09 -6.99 2.97
N GLU A 60 3.20 -7.78 3.57
CA GLU A 60 2.81 -9.11 3.09
C GLU A 60 1.35 -9.07 2.63
N CYS A 61 1.05 -9.79 1.54
CA CYS A 61 -0.27 -9.74 0.92
C CYS A 61 -1.06 -11.00 1.23
N ALA A 62 -2.23 -10.85 1.86
CA ALA A 62 -3.17 -11.96 2.08
C ALA A 62 -3.72 -12.52 0.76
N GLN A 63 -4.20 -13.76 0.79
CA GLN A 63 -4.85 -14.38 -0.38
C GLN A 63 -6.09 -13.57 -0.79
N GLY A 64 -6.22 -13.29 -2.09
CA GLY A 64 -7.39 -12.58 -2.64
C GLY A 64 -7.45 -11.08 -2.31
N TRP A 65 -6.35 -10.46 -1.87
CA TRP A 65 -6.32 -9.05 -1.47
C TRP A 65 -6.56 -8.07 -2.64
N LEU A 66 -6.25 -8.46 -3.87
CA LEU A 66 -6.19 -7.53 -5.00
C LEU A 66 -7.51 -7.44 -5.76
N GLU A 67 -8.18 -8.57 -5.95
CA GLU A 67 -9.40 -8.70 -6.74
C GLU A 67 -10.54 -7.79 -6.24
N PRO A 68 -10.82 -7.67 -4.92
CA PRO A 68 -11.85 -6.77 -4.42
C PRO A 68 -11.56 -5.30 -4.71
N LEU A 69 -10.28 -4.90 -4.64
CA LEU A 69 -9.84 -3.54 -4.93
C LEU A 69 -10.04 -3.21 -6.41
N LEU A 70 -9.56 -4.08 -7.29
CA LEU A 70 -9.70 -3.91 -8.74
C LEU A 70 -11.16 -3.94 -9.19
N GLN A 71 -11.98 -4.84 -8.62
CA GLN A 71 -13.41 -4.92 -8.93
C GLN A 71 -14.13 -3.62 -8.57
N ARG A 72 -13.79 -3.00 -7.43
CA ARG A 72 -14.40 -1.73 -7.02
C ARG A 72 -14.03 -0.58 -7.95
N ILE A 73 -12.77 -0.51 -8.38
CA ILE A 73 -12.32 0.47 -9.37
C ILE A 73 -12.99 0.22 -10.73
N ALA A 74 -13.13 -1.04 -11.14
CA ALA A 74 -13.81 -1.39 -12.39
C ALA A 74 -15.29 -0.97 -12.38
N ASN A 75 -15.97 -1.09 -11.23
CA ASN A 75 -17.36 -0.65 -11.07
C ASN A 75 -17.50 0.88 -11.07
N ASN A 76 -16.53 1.60 -10.50
CA ASN A 76 -16.48 3.06 -10.53
C ASN A 76 -15.04 3.58 -10.52
N TRP A 77 -14.56 4.02 -11.69
CA TRP A 77 -13.19 4.44 -11.92
C TRP A 77 -12.77 5.69 -11.13
N THR A 78 -13.73 6.47 -10.59
CA THR A 78 -13.44 7.63 -9.74
C THR A 78 -13.22 7.25 -8.27
N THR A 79 -13.34 5.96 -7.92
CA THR A 79 -13.17 5.48 -6.54
C THR A 79 -11.71 5.14 -6.25
N VAL A 80 -11.16 5.74 -5.19
CA VAL A 80 -9.88 5.30 -4.60
C VAL A 80 -10.19 4.31 -3.50
N VAL A 81 -9.53 3.15 -3.51
CA VAL A 81 -9.75 2.07 -2.56
C VAL A 81 -8.49 1.77 -1.77
N CYS A 82 -8.67 1.34 -0.52
CA CYS A 82 -7.62 0.94 0.39
C CYS A 82 -7.98 -0.46 0.94
N PRO A 83 -7.02 -1.39 1.08
CA PRO A 83 -7.26 -2.60 1.85
C PRO A 83 -7.45 -2.28 3.34
N VAL A 84 -7.98 -3.24 4.09
CA VAL A 84 -7.76 -3.25 5.55
C VAL A 84 -6.27 -3.49 5.77
N ILE A 85 -5.65 -2.67 6.62
CA ILE A 85 -4.23 -2.76 6.93
C ILE A 85 -4.10 -3.46 8.27
N ASP A 86 -3.73 -4.73 8.22
CA ASP A 86 -3.40 -5.54 9.38
C ASP A 86 -1.98 -5.23 9.88
N VAL A 87 -1.68 -5.65 11.11
CA VAL A 87 -0.38 -5.41 11.73
C VAL A 87 0.48 -6.65 11.61
N ILE A 88 1.73 -6.47 11.17
CA ILE A 88 2.80 -7.45 11.35
C ILE A 88 3.68 -6.90 12.46
N ASP A 89 3.85 -7.66 13.54
CA ASP A 89 4.68 -7.28 14.68
C ASP A 89 6.15 -7.16 14.26
N ASP A 90 6.82 -6.06 14.62
CA ASP A 90 8.16 -5.72 14.11
C ASP A 90 9.29 -6.50 14.79
N GLU A 91 9.03 -7.14 15.93
CA GLU A 91 9.99 -7.96 16.65
C GLU A 91 9.82 -9.45 16.32
N THR A 92 8.59 -9.93 16.27
CA THR A 92 8.24 -11.35 16.16
C THR A 92 7.78 -11.77 14.76
N PHE A 93 7.45 -10.81 13.89
CA PHE A 93 6.81 -11.04 12.59
C PHE A 93 5.45 -11.77 12.70
N GLU A 94 4.81 -11.74 13.88
CA GLU A 94 3.46 -12.27 14.04
C GLU A 94 2.45 -11.44 13.25
N TYR A 95 1.60 -12.13 12.47
CA TYR A 95 0.56 -11.50 11.67
C TYR A 95 -0.74 -11.36 12.49
N HIS A 96 -1.06 -10.13 12.89
CA HIS A 96 -2.26 -9.77 13.61
C HIS A 96 -3.34 -9.26 12.64
N PHE A 97 -4.14 -10.20 12.15
CA PHE A 97 -5.29 -9.87 11.32
C PHE A 97 -6.51 -9.47 12.16
N ARG A 98 -7.37 -8.65 11.57
CA ARG A 98 -8.67 -8.32 12.16
C ARG A 98 -9.80 -9.06 11.47
N GLU A 99 -10.80 -9.45 12.25
CA GLU A 99 -12.04 -9.95 11.69
C GLU A 99 -12.78 -8.86 10.90
N SER A 100 -13.38 -9.25 9.78
CA SER A 100 -14.05 -8.34 8.83
C SER A 100 -15.20 -7.49 9.44
N GLY A 101 -15.71 -7.87 10.62
CA GLY A 101 -16.78 -7.17 11.32
C GLY A 101 -16.36 -5.85 11.97
N GLU A 102 -15.10 -5.71 12.37
CA GLU A 102 -14.60 -4.59 13.19
C GLU A 102 -13.43 -3.86 12.52
N VAL A 103 -13.72 -3.27 11.35
CA VAL A 103 -12.75 -2.47 10.62
C VAL A 103 -12.74 -1.03 11.13
N ASN A 104 -11.54 -0.47 11.28
CA ASN A 104 -11.37 0.95 11.53
C ASN A 104 -11.31 1.72 10.20
N VAL A 105 -11.76 2.97 10.22
CA VAL A 105 -11.64 3.91 9.09
C VAL A 105 -10.65 5.01 9.42
N GLY A 106 -9.98 5.52 8.39
CA GLY A 106 -9.04 6.63 8.52
C GLY A 106 -9.74 7.97 8.69
N GLY A 107 -9.23 8.80 9.60
CA GLY A 107 -9.60 10.20 9.77
C GLY A 107 -8.40 11.03 10.19
N PHE A 108 -8.64 12.24 10.69
CA PHE A 108 -7.59 13.12 11.19
C PHE A 108 -8.06 13.95 12.38
N ASP A 109 -7.13 14.28 13.27
CA ASP A 109 -7.37 15.20 14.39
C ASP A 109 -7.16 16.67 13.98
N TRP A 110 -7.40 17.61 14.90
CA TRP A 110 -7.21 19.03 14.62
C TRP A 110 -5.75 19.46 14.44
N ASN A 111 -4.79 18.57 14.74
CA ASN A 111 -3.38 18.77 14.42
C ASN A 111 -3.03 18.24 13.01
N LEU A 112 -4.03 17.80 12.24
CA LEU A 112 -3.90 17.20 10.91
C LEU A 112 -3.11 15.88 10.91
N GLN A 113 -3.08 15.18 12.05
CA GLN A 113 -2.47 13.86 12.14
C GLN A 113 -3.50 12.79 11.79
N PHE A 114 -3.09 11.83 10.97
CA PHE A 114 -3.91 10.66 10.69
C PHE A 114 -4.20 9.88 11.97
N SER A 115 -5.44 9.43 12.14
CA SER A 115 -5.82 8.52 13.22
C SER A 115 -6.87 7.51 12.76
N TRP A 116 -6.92 6.37 13.45
CA TRP A 116 -7.91 5.33 13.22
C TRP A 116 -9.14 5.59 14.08
N HIS A 117 -10.31 5.54 13.46
CA HIS A 117 -11.59 5.65 14.15
C HIS A 117 -12.40 4.37 13.94
N ALA A 118 -13.20 4.00 14.94
CA ALA A 118 -14.18 2.94 14.78
C ALA A 118 -15.16 3.29 13.66
N MET A 119 -15.64 2.27 12.95
CA MET A 119 -16.65 2.45 11.92
C MET A 119 -17.91 3.11 12.54
N PRO A 120 -18.47 4.17 11.92
CA PRO A 120 -19.66 4.83 12.46
C PRO A 120 -20.90 3.94 12.30
N GLU A 121 -21.86 4.06 13.22
CA GLU A 121 -23.11 3.29 13.23
C GLU A 121 -23.89 3.35 11.90
N ARG A 122 -23.80 4.46 11.16
CA ARG A 122 -24.40 4.61 9.83
C ARG A 122 -23.90 3.53 8.86
N GLU A 123 -22.63 3.20 8.94
CA GLU A 123 -21.98 2.23 8.06
C GLU A 123 -22.29 0.80 8.52
N HIS A 124 -22.38 0.56 9.83
CA HIS A 124 -22.90 -0.71 10.36
C HIS A 124 -24.29 -1.04 9.80
N LYS A 125 -25.20 -0.05 9.73
CA LYS A 125 -26.57 -0.24 9.21
C LYS A 125 -26.66 -0.32 7.69
N ARG A 126 -25.73 0.32 6.98
CA ARG A 126 -25.72 0.37 5.51
C ARG A 126 -25.19 -0.92 4.89
N ARG A 127 -24.25 -1.58 5.55
CA ARG A 127 -23.59 -2.80 5.06
C ARG A 127 -24.50 -4.00 5.25
N ASN A 128 -24.63 -4.81 4.20
CA ASN A 128 -25.36 -6.08 4.27
C ASN A 128 -24.44 -7.22 4.72
N HIS A 129 -23.15 -7.10 4.41
CA HIS A 129 -22.11 -8.08 4.74
C HIS A 129 -20.86 -7.43 5.32
N THR A 130 -20.10 -8.20 6.10
CA THR A 130 -18.86 -7.73 6.75
C THR A 130 -17.69 -7.52 5.77
N TRP A 131 -17.82 -7.95 4.50
CA TRP A 131 -16.85 -7.63 3.44
C TRP A 131 -17.31 -6.48 2.55
N ASP A 132 -18.49 -5.90 2.78
CA ASP A 132 -18.92 -4.71 2.04
C ASP A 132 -17.97 -3.55 2.36
N PRO A 133 -17.60 -2.71 1.38
CA PRO A 133 -16.72 -1.58 1.64
C PRO A 133 -17.37 -0.57 2.60
N VAL A 134 -16.54 0.29 3.20
CA VAL A 134 -16.97 1.36 4.13
C VAL A 134 -16.71 2.72 3.48
N TRP A 135 -17.70 3.64 3.49
CA TRP A 135 -17.56 5.00 2.93
C TRP A 135 -18.53 6.01 3.55
#